data_AF-A0A661SL26-F1
#
_entry.id   AF-A0A661SL26-F1
#
_cell.length_a   1.000
_cell.length_b   1.000
_cell.length_c   1.000
_cell.angle_alpha   90.00
_cell.angle_beta   90.00
_cell.angle_gamma   90.00
#
_symmetry.space_group_name_H-M   'P 1'
#
loop_
_entity.id
_entity.type
_entity.pdbx_description
1 polymer ?
#
loop_
_entity_poly.entity_id
_entity_poly.type
_entity_poly.pdbx_seq_one_letter_code
_entity_poly.pdbx_strand_id
1 'polypeptide(L)' 'MLQTPLTNLQMEILELYSTNLDEDELNQLKTMLAKFYAAKAVREADRIWDERNLSDRDMERWLNE' A
#
# COMPACT_ATOMS: atom_id res chain seq x y z
N MET A 1 8.96 30.41 -8.64
CA MET A 1 8.92 29.21 -7.78
C MET A 1 8.24 28.12 -8.61
N LEU A 2 8.85 26.95 -8.78
CA LEU A 2 8.23 25.84 -9.52
C LEU A 2 7.03 25.35 -8.70
N GLN A 3 5.81 25.65 -9.13
CA GLN A 3 4.62 24.95 -8.66
C GLN A 3 4.70 23.55 -9.26
N THR A 4 5.23 22.59 -8.52
CA THR A 4 5.10 21.18 -8.89
C THR A 4 3.60 20.85 -8.90
N PRO A 5 3.04 20.37 -10.02
CA PRO A 5 1.65 19.96 -10.04
C PRO A 5 1.43 18.86 -9.00
N LEU A 6 0.31 18.94 -8.29
CA LEU A 6 -0.08 17.95 -7.30
C LEU A 6 -0.14 16.57 -7.97
N THR A 7 0.30 15.55 -7.26
CA THR A 7 0.12 14.16 -7.69
C THR A 7 -1.36 13.81 -7.72
N ASN A 8 -1.74 12.79 -8.50
CA ASN A 8 -3.12 12.33 -8.56
C ASN A 8 -3.68 12.00 -7.17
N LEU A 9 -2.88 11.38 -6.29
CA LEU A 9 -3.30 11.10 -4.90
C LEU A 9 -3.57 12.38 -4.11
N GLN A 10 -2.73 13.40 -4.27
CA GLN A 10 -2.92 14.68 -3.59
C GLN A 10 -4.18 15.40 -4.07
N MET A 11 -4.50 15.32 -5.37
CA MET A 11 -5.74 15.86 -5.93
C MET A 11 -6.98 15.16 -5.36
N GLU A 12 -6.99 13.83 -5.33
CA GLU A 12 -8.10 13.04 -4.76
C GLU A 12 -8.32 13.35 -3.26
N ILE A 13 -7.25 13.51 -2.47
CA ILE A 13 -7.37 13.90 -1.05
C ILE A 13 -8.01 15.29 -0.91
N LEU A 14 -7.70 16.23 -1.80
CA LEU A 14 -8.33 17.56 -1.79
C LEU A 14 -9.82 17.49 -2.12
N GLU A 15 -10.23 16.62 -3.06
CA GLU A 15 -11.64 16.38 -3.35
C GLU A 15 -12.37 15.79 -2.14
N LEU A 16 -11.73 14.87 -1.40
CA LEU A 16 -12.29 14.30 -0.18
C LEU A 16 -12.53 15.34 0.93
N TYR A 17 -11.75 16.41 1.03
CA TYR A 17 -12.04 17.49 1.99
C TYR A 17 -13.39 18.15 1.77
N SER A 18 -13.94 18.13 0.55
CA SER A 18 -15.29 18.63 0.28
C SER A 18 -16.41 17.77 0.88
N THR A 19 -16.10 16.52 1.24
CA THR A 19 -17.08 15.54 1.74
C THR A 19 -17.31 15.60 3.25
N ASN A 20 -16.52 16.40 3.98
CA ASN A 20 -16.62 16.57 5.45
C ASN A 20 -16.71 15.24 6.22
N LEU A 21 -15.82 14.28 5.90
CA LEU A 21 -15.77 12.98 6.58
C LEU A 21 -15.64 13.16 8.10
N ASP A 22 -16.47 12.44 8.84
CA ASP A 22 -16.30 12.34 10.28
C ASP A 22 -15.11 11.43 10.66
N GLU A 23 -14.82 11.33 11.96
CA GLU A 23 -13.67 10.55 12.43
C GLU A 23 -13.77 9.06 12.11
N ASP A 24 -14.98 8.48 12.14
CA ASP A 24 -15.19 7.06 11.83
C ASP A 24 -14.98 6.81 10.34
N GLU A 25 -15.59 7.64 9.48
CA GLU A 25 -15.42 7.57 8.03
C GLU A 25 -13.96 7.75 7.60
N LEU A 26 -13.24 8.70 8.23
CA LEU A 26 -11.82 8.89 7.99
C LEU A 26 -10.99 7.66 8.40
N ASN A 27 -11.34 7.01 9.50
CA ASN A 27 -10.67 5.79 9.94
C ASN A 27 -10.97 4.59 9.03
N GLN A 28 -12.19 4.50 8.50
CA GLN A 28 -12.54 3.51 7.48
C GLN A 28 -11.72 3.72 6.20
N LEU A 29 -11.58 4.97 5.73
CA LEU A 29 -10.75 5.31 4.58
C LEU A 29 -9.28 4.94 4.81
N LYS A 30 -8.71 5.29 5.97
CA LYS A 30 -7.34 4.89 6.33
C LYS A 30 -7.17 3.38 6.31
N THR A 31 -8.17 2.64 6.79
CA THR A 31 -8.16 1.17 6.78
C THR A 31 -8.19 0.62 5.36
N MET A 32 -8.99 1.20 4.46
CA MET A 32 -9.00 0.82 3.05
C MET A 32 -7.65 1.05 2.37
N LEU A 33 -7.02 2.20 2.62
CA LEU A 33 -5.68 2.51 2.12
C LEU A 33 -4.63 1.53 2.66
N ALA A 34 -4.66 1.21 3.95
CA ALA A 34 -3.76 0.24 4.56
C ALA A 34 -3.90 -1.14 3.91
N LYS A 35 -5.15 -1.61 3.70
CA LYS A 35 -5.43 -2.88 3.01
C LYS A 35 -4.92 -2.87 1.56
N PHE A 36 -5.08 -1.77 0.84
CA PHE A 36 -4.59 -1.64 -0.53
C PHE A 36 -3.07 -1.80 -0.61
N TYR A 37 -2.33 -1.10 0.25
CA TYR A 37 -0.87 -1.18 0.27
C TYR A 37 -0.36 -2.53 0.79
N ALA A 38 -1.00 -3.12 1.80
CA ALA A 38 -0.67 -4.46 2.27
C ALA A 38 -0.84 -5.51 1.15
N ALA A 39 -1.97 -5.46 0.43
CA ALA A 39 -2.20 -6.36 -0.70
C ALA A 39 -1.19 -6.14 -1.84
N LYS A 40 -0.79 -4.89 -2.09
CA LYS A 40 0.27 -4.58 -3.06
C LYS A 40 1.61 -5.15 -2.63
N ALA A 41 1.97 -5.02 -1.34
CA ALA A 41 3.22 -5.55 -0.81
C ALA A 41 3.28 -7.08 -0.89
N VAL A 42 2.19 -7.78 -0.55
CA VAL A 42 2.10 -9.24 -0.68
C VAL A 42 2.29 -9.67 -2.13
N ARG A 43 1.55 -9.08 -3.08
CA ARG A 43 1.71 -9.41 -4.50
C ARG A 43 3.13 -9.21 -5.02
N GLU A 44 3.80 -8.17 -4.53
CA GLU A 44 5.18 -7.90 -4.93
C GLU A 44 6.16 -8.90 -4.31
N ALA A 45 5.92 -9.32 -3.07
CA ALA A 45 6.68 -10.38 -2.43
C ALA A 45 6.50 -11.71 -3.18
N ASP A 46 5.26 -12.08 -3.54
CA ASP A 46 4.95 -13.27 -4.34
C ASP A 46 5.65 -13.21 -5.71
N ARG A 47 5.59 -12.06 -6.40
CA ARG A 47 6.29 -11.86 -7.68
C ARG A 47 7.78 -12.11 -7.55
N ILE A 48 8.43 -11.56 -6.53
CA ILE A 48 9.87 -11.73 -6.29
C ILE A 48 10.18 -13.18 -5.91
N TRP A 49 9.30 -13.84 -5.16
CA TRP A 49 9.42 -15.24 -4.78
C TRP A 49 9.48 -16.14 -6.01
N ASP A 50 8.54 -15.95 -6.93
CA ASP A 50 8.46 -16.68 -8.19
C ASP A 50 9.64 -16.37 -9.12
N GLU A 51 9.98 -15.09 -9.32
CA GLU A 51 11.09 -14.68 -10.20
C GLU A 51 12.45 -15.23 -9.78
N ARG A 52 12.63 -15.42 -8.47
CA ARG A 52 13.86 -15.97 -7.90
C ARG A 52 13.82 -17.49 -7.75
N ASN A 53 12.74 -18.14 -8.18
CA ASN A 53 12.48 -19.57 -7.97
C ASN A 53 12.72 -19.98 -6.51
N LEU A 54 12.29 -19.14 -5.56
CA LEU A 54 12.42 -19.45 -4.14
C LEU A 54 11.50 -20.61 -3.78
N SER A 55 11.94 -21.40 -2.80
CA SER A 55 11.24 -22.59 -2.35
C SER A 55 11.04 -22.57 -0.85
N ASP A 56 10.20 -23.48 -0.35
CA ASP A 56 9.99 -23.67 1.09
C ASP A 56 11.31 -23.91 1.84
N ARG A 57 12.33 -24.48 1.17
CA ARG A 57 13.67 -24.67 1.75
C ARG A 57 14.39 -23.34 1.98
N ASP A 58 14.17 -22.35 1.13
CA ASP A 58 14.71 -21.01 1.33
C ASP A 58 14.03 -20.33 2.52
N MET A 59 12.72 -20.57 2.70
CA MET A 59 12.00 -20.13 3.90
C MET A 59 12.53 -20.80 5.16
N GLU A 60 12.68 -22.12 5.16
CA GLU A 60 13.26 -22.88 6.27
C GLU A 60 14.67 -22.40 6.61
N ARG A 61 15.50 -22.09 5.59
CA ARG A 61 16.83 -21.53 5.82
C ARG A 61 16.74 -20.19 6.56
N TRP A 62 15.93 -19.24 6.08
CA TRP A 62 15.78 -17.92 6.71
C TRP A 62 15.16 -17.98 8.11
N LEU A 63 14.28 -18.93 8.40
CA LEU A 63 13.68 -19.11 9.73
C LEU A 63 14.67 -19.63 10.78
N ASN A 64 15.76 -20.27 10.34
CA ASN A 64 16.78 -20.87 11.21
C ASN A 64 18.10 -20.05 11.22
N GLU A 65 18.10 -18.86 10.60
CA GLU A 65 19.16 -17.84 10.70
C GLU A 65 18.97 -16.97 11.96
#